data_AF-A0A2L1UB22-F1
#
_entry.id   AF-A0A2L1UB22-F1
#
_cell.length_a   1.000
_cell.length_b   1.000
_cell.length_c   1.000
_cell.angle_alpha   90.00
_cell.angle_beta   90.00
_cell.angle_gamma   90.00
#
_symmetry.space_group_name_H-M   'P 1'
#
loop_
_entity.id
_entity.type
_entity.pdbx_description
1 polymer ?
#
loop_
_entity_poly.entity_id
_entity_poly.type
_entity_poly.pdbx_seq_one_letter_code
_entity_poly.pdbx_strand_id
1 'polypeptide(L)'
;MSTTVENLTGMNVITEQVIASDFLIASKSGVKDLATALTEATTPEVRSVLKNHLDTAITMHQKITDYMLNKGMYHPFNVNEQIQMDIQNAQKTLNLMNRS
;
A
#
# COMPACT_ATOMS: atom_id res chain seq x y z
N MET A 1 -24.62 3.96 5.17
CA MET A 1 -24.96 2.85 6.10
C MET A 1 -24.70 3.35 7.51
N SER A 2 -25.43 2.87 8.52
CA SER A 2 -25.29 3.38 9.90
C SER A 2 -24.05 2.80 10.58
N THR A 3 -23.34 3.63 11.37
CA THR A 3 -22.13 3.27 12.14
C THR A 3 -22.28 2.01 13.00
N THR A 4 -23.49 1.70 13.45
CA THR A 4 -23.81 0.46 14.18
C THR A 4 -23.59 -0.79 13.32
N VAL A 5 -23.95 -0.76 12.03
CA VAL A 5 -23.79 -1.90 11.11
C VAL A 5 -22.32 -2.09 10.71
N GLU A 6 -21.58 -0.99 10.53
CA GLU A 6 -20.13 -1.02 10.24
C GLU A 6 -19.31 -1.61 11.40
N ASN A 7 -19.70 -1.29 12.64
CA ASN A 7 -19.05 -1.85 13.83
C ASN A 7 -19.33 -3.34 14.02
N LEU A 8 -20.55 -3.80 13.71
CA LEU A 8 -20.94 -5.22 13.86
C LEU A 8 -20.33 -6.13 12.78
N THR A 9 -20.00 -5.58 11.61
CA THR A 9 -19.46 -6.34 10.47
C THR A 9 -17.93 -6.34 10.42
N GLY A 10 -17.25 -5.62 11.34
CA GLY A 10 -15.80 -5.41 11.30
C GLY A 10 -15.33 -4.52 10.14
N MET A 11 -16.26 -3.97 9.34
CA MET A 11 -15.94 -3.04 8.25
C MET A 11 -15.33 -1.73 8.74
N ASN A 12 -15.52 -1.38 10.03
CA ASN A 12 -14.88 -0.21 10.63
C ASN A 12 -13.33 -0.30 10.68
N VAL A 13 -12.76 -1.51 10.55
CA VAL A 13 -11.30 -1.74 10.52
C VAL A 13 -10.73 -1.46 9.12
N ILE A 14 -11.53 -1.63 8.07
CA ILE A 14 -11.12 -1.41 6.68
C ILE A 14 -11.28 0.07 6.33
N THR A 15 -10.27 0.86 6.71
CA THR A 15 -10.21 2.30 6.42
C THR A 15 -9.54 2.59 5.08
N GLU A 16 -9.75 3.79 4.53
CA GLU A 16 -9.05 4.28 3.32
C GLU A 16 -7.52 4.17 3.48
N GLN A 17 -6.99 4.45 4.67
CA GLN A 17 -5.56 4.34 4.97
C GLN A 17 -5.07 2.89 4.96
N VAL A 18 -5.87 1.93 5.43
CA VAL A 18 -5.54 0.49 5.38
C VAL A 18 -5.47 0.01 3.93
N ILE A 19 -6.49 0.33 3.12
CA ILE A 19 -6.52 -0.04 1.70
C ILE A 19 -5.34 0.59 0.95
N ALA A 20 -5.06 1.87 1.19
CA ALA A 20 -3.96 2.57 0.53
C ALA A 20 -2.59 2.00 0.95
N SER A 21 -2.42 1.63 2.21
CA SER A 21 -1.18 1.03 2.72
C SER A 21 -0.94 -0.36 2.11
N ASP A 22 -1.96 -1.21 2.05
CA ASP A 22 -1.89 -2.52 1.40
C ASP A 22 -1.54 -2.38 -0.09
N PHE A 23 -2.17 -1.41 -0.77
CA PHE A 23 -1.88 -1.16 -2.17
C PHE A 23 -0.48 -0.61 -2.40
N LEU A 24 0.00 0.29 -1.52
CA LEU A 24 1.38 0.78 -1.55
C LEU A 24 2.38 -0.37 -1.38
N ILE A 25 2.15 -1.28 -0.43
CA ILE A 25 3.01 -2.47 -0.23
C ILE A 25 2.99 -3.37 -1.46
N ALA A 26 1.80 -3.68 -1.99
CA ALA A 26 1.65 -4.51 -3.19
C ALA A 26 2.37 -3.89 -4.40
N SER A 27 2.27 -2.57 -4.59
CA SER A 27 2.97 -1.86 -5.68
C SER A 27 4.49 -1.95 -5.55
N LYS A 28 5.05 -1.81 -4.33
CA LYS A 28 6.49 -1.97 -4.07
C LYS A 28 6.96 -3.38 -4.38
N SER A 29 6.19 -4.39 -3.97
CA SER A 29 6.49 -5.79 -4.27
C SER A 29 6.44 -6.06 -5.76
N GLY A 30 5.40 -5.60 -6.46
CA GLY A 30 5.27 -5.75 -7.91
C GLY A 30 6.45 -5.16 -8.68
N VAL A 31 6.96 -3.99 -8.29
CA VAL A 31 8.18 -3.41 -8.90
C VAL A 31 9.39 -4.33 -8.70
N LYS A 32 9.62 -4.84 -7.49
CA LYS A 32 10.74 -5.74 -7.20
C LYS A 32 10.63 -7.05 -7.98
N ASP A 33 9.45 -7.65 -7.99
CA ASP A 33 9.21 -8.95 -8.62
C ASP A 33 9.39 -8.86 -10.15
N LEU A 34 8.90 -7.77 -10.77
CA LEU A 34 9.08 -7.51 -12.19
C LEU A 34 10.55 -7.21 -12.54
N ALA A 35 11.27 -6.49 -11.69
CA ALA A 35 12.70 -6.26 -11.89
C ALA A 35 13.49 -7.58 -11.85
N THR A 36 13.21 -8.45 -10.88
CA THR A 36 13.80 -9.80 -10.80
C THR A 36 13.47 -10.61 -12.05
N ALA A 37 12.19 -10.71 -12.42
CA ALA A 37 11.77 -11.46 -13.61
C ALA A 37 12.43 -10.92 -14.90
N LEU A 38 12.59 -9.59 -15.01
CA LEU A 38 13.26 -8.98 -16.16
C LEU A 38 14.73 -9.41 -16.28
N THR A 39 15.43 -9.59 -15.16
CA THR A 39 16.82 -10.08 -15.15
C THR A 39 16.95 -11.56 -15.47
N GLU A 40 15.90 -12.35 -15.22
CA GLU A 40 15.86 -13.79 -15.48
C GLU A 40 15.31 -14.15 -16.88
N ALA A 41 14.79 -13.17 -17.62
CA ALA A 41 14.18 -13.38 -18.93
C ALA A 41 15.19 -13.81 -20.01
N THR A 42 14.97 -14.99 -20.58
CA THR A 42 15.87 -15.61 -21.57
C THR A 42 15.62 -15.17 -23.01
N THR A 43 14.42 -14.65 -23.34
CA THR A 43 14.09 -14.19 -24.70
C THR A 43 13.92 -12.67 -24.77
N PRO A 44 14.28 -12.04 -25.92
CA PRO A 44 14.08 -10.61 -26.13
C PRO A 44 12.62 -10.16 -26.00
N GLU A 45 11.68 -10.98 -26.47
CA GLU A 45 10.25 -10.68 -26.48
C GLU A 45 9.70 -10.62 -25.04
N VAL A 46 10.03 -11.61 -24.21
CA VAL A 46 9.62 -11.65 -22.79
C VAL A 46 10.24 -10.49 -22.04
N ARG A 47 11.52 -10.18 -22.30
CA ARG A 47 12.22 -9.02 -21.71
C ARG A 47 11.52 -7.70 -22.05
N SER A 48 11.08 -7.53 -23.31
CA SER A 48 10.36 -6.34 -23.73
C SER A 48 9.02 -6.18 -23.00
N VAL A 49 8.26 -7.27 -22.83
CA VAL A 49 6.98 -7.25 -22.10
C VAL A 49 7.19 -6.93 -20.62
N LEU A 50 8.14 -7.60 -19.98
CA LEU A 50 8.44 -7.38 -18.56
C LEU A 50 8.95 -5.96 -18.29
N LYS A 51 9.71 -5.37 -19.22
CA LYS A 51 10.12 -3.97 -19.13
C LYS A 51 8.91 -3.03 -19.13
N ASN A 52 7.97 -3.21 -20.06
CA ASN A 52 6.74 -2.40 -20.10
C ASN A 52 5.89 -2.57 -18.83
N HIS A 53 5.81 -3.79 -18.29
CA HIS A 53 5.13 -4.04 -17.01
C HIS A 53 5.84 -3.34 -15.85
N LEU A 54 7.18 -3.38 -15.80
CA LEU A 54 7.97 -2.71 -14.77
C LEU A 54 7.75 -1.19 -14.81
N ASP A 55 7.78 -0.58 -16.00
CA ASP A 55 7.52 0.85 -16.17
C ASP A 55 6.11 1.24 -15.69
N THR A 56 5.12 0.38 -15.97
CA THR A 56 3.74 0.54 -15.50
C THR A 56 3.66 0.41 -13.97
N ALA A 57 4.34 -0.57 -13.38
CA ALA A 57 4.37 -0.78 -11.93
C ALA A 57 5.05 0.37 -11.19
N ILE A 58 6.14 0.93 -11.73
CA ILE A 58 6.81 2.12 -11.20
C ILE A 58 5.84 3.32 -11.22
N THR A 59 5.16 3.53 -12.34
CA THR A 59 4.15 4.59 -12.46
C THR A 59 3.01 4.42 -11.45
N MET A 60 2.55 3.18 -11.26
CA MET A 60 1.52 2.88 -10.26
C MET A 60 1.99 3.16 -8.84
N HIS A 61 3.21 2.73 -8.51
CA HIS A 61 3.83 2.97 -7.21
C HIS A 61 3.94 4.47 -6.91
N GLN A 62 4.33 5.28 -7.90
CA GLN A 62 4.38 6.73 -7.76
C GLN A 62 2.99 7.32 -7.49
N LYS A 63 1.96 6.92 -8.26
CA LYS A 63 0.60 7.43 -8.08
C LYS A 63 0.04 7.16 -6.68
N ILE A 64 0.21 5.95 -6.15
CA ILE A 64 -0.26 5.63 -4.79
C ILE A 64 0.57 6.34 -3.72
N THR A 65 1.88 6.50 -3.93
CA THR A 65 2.75 7.27 -3.03
C THR A 65 2.30 8.73 -2.95
N ASP A 66 2.08 9.37 -4.10
CA ASP A 66 1.61 10.76 -4.19
C ASP A 66 0.22 10.91 -3.56
N TYR A 67 -0.67 9.96 -3.81
CA TYR A 67 -2.00 9.92 -3.19
C TYR A 67 -1.91 9.92 -1.65
N MET A 68 -1.10 9.02 -1.09
CA MET A 68 -0.96 8.89 0.36
C MET A 68 -0.23 10.08 0.99
N LEU A 69 0.76 10.65 0.30
CA LEU A 69 1.43 11.91 0.69
C LEU A 69 0.42 13.05 0.80
N ASN A 70 -0.36 13.27 -0.27
CA ASN A 70 -1.35 14.36 -0.32
C ASN A 70 -2.46 14.22 0.73
N LYS A 71 -2.75 12.99 1.15
CA LYS A 71 -3.74 12.67 2.18
C LYS A 71 -3.16 12.67 3.61
N GLY A 72 -1.85 12.88 3.79
CA GLY A 72 -1.19 12.76 5.09
C GLY A 72 -1.24 11.33 5.66
N MET A 73 -1.35 10.32 4.79
CA MET A 73 -1.38 8.91 5.15
C MET A 73 0.01 8.26 5.10
N TYR A 74 1.00 8.93 4.53
CA TYR A 74 2.37 8.45 4.37
C TYR A 74 3.35 9.62 4.43
N HIS A 75 4.41 9.48 5.24
CA HIS A 75 5.42 10.52 5.52
C HIS A 75 6.85 10.01 5.22
N PRO A 76 7.18 9.66 3.96
CA PRO A 76 8.45 9.03 3.58
C PRO A 76 9.68 9.89 3.88
N PHE A 77 9.53 11.21 3.93
CA PHE A 77 10.64 12.15 4.18
C PHE A 77 10.85 12.46 5.66
N ASN A 78 9.98 11.99 6.55
CA ASN A 78 10.07 12.19 7.99
C ASN A 78 9.80 10.87 8.72
N VAL A 79 10.85 10.08 8.88
CA VAL A 79 10.77 8.73 9.48
C VAL A 79 10.20 8.77 10.90
N ASN A 80 10.53 9.80 11.70
CA ASN A 80 10.01 9.91 13.06
C ASN A 80 8.50 10.12 13.07
N GLU A 81 7.98 10.99 12.21
CA GLU A 81 6.53 11.21 12.05
C GLU A 81 5.83 9.96 11.53
N GLN A 82 6.41 9.28 10.54
CA GLN A 82 5.89 8.01 10.04
C GLN A 82 5.77 6.95 11.15
N ILE A 83 6.81 6.77 11.96
CA ILE A 83 6.80 5.81 13.09
C ILE A 83 5.71 6.17 14.10
N GLN A 84 5.55 7.45 14.44
CA GLN A 84 4.52 7.87 15.39
C GLN A 84 3.10 7.59 14.85
N MET A 85 2.87 7.88 13.56
CA MET A 85 1.61 7.55 12.90
C MET A 85 1.34 6.04 12.88
N ASP A 86 2.36 5.22 12.59
CA ASP A 86 2.24 3.76 12.57
C ASP A 86 1.88 3.20 13.95
N ILE A 87 2.50 3.72 15.02
CA ILE A 87 2.16 3.35 16.41
C ILE A 87 0.70 3.72 16.73
N GLN A 88 0.28 4.93 16.38
CA GLN A 88 -1.11 5.38 16.61
C GLN A 88 -2.12 4.53 15.85
N ASN A 89 -1.82 4.17 14.60
CA ASN A 89 -2.68 3.32 13.79
C ASN A 89 -2.76 1.91 14.37
N ALA A 90 -1.64 1.32 14.78
CA ALA A 90 -1.63 0.02 15.46
C ALA A 90 -2.49 0.04 16.73
N GLN A 91 -2.38 1.08 17.56
CA GLN A 91 -3.18 1.22 18.77
C GLN A 91 -4.67 1.39 18.47
N LYS A 92 -5.03 2.16 17.43
CA LYS A 92 -6.42 2.29 16.97
C LYS A 92 -6.98 0.92 16.57
N THR A 93 -6.24 0.15 15.78
CA THR A 93 -6.67 -1.19 15.35
C THR A 93 -6.86 -2.13 16.53
N LEU A 94 -5.93 -2.17 17.50
CA LEU A 94 -6.07 -2.96 18.73
C LEU A 94 -7.33 -2.57 19.52
N ASN A 95 -7.59 -1.26 19.65
CA ASN A 95 -8.78 -0.78 20.35
C ASN A 95 -10.09 -1.15 19.64
N LEU A 96 -10.09 -1.21 18.30
CA LEU A 96 -11.24 -1.67 17.53
C LEU A 96 -11.47 -3.18 17.72
N MET A 97 -10.41 -4.00 17.68
CA MET A 97 -10.51 -5.44 17.92
C MET A 97 -10.98 -5.78 19.34
N ASN A 98 -10.57 -5.00 20.35
CA ASN A 98 -11.00 -5.21 21.73
C ASN A 98 -12.46 -4.78 21.99
N ARG A 99 -13.13 -4.16 21.02
CA ARG A 99 -14.54 -3.70 21.12
C ARG A 99 -15.52 -4.60 20.38
N SER A 100 -15.04 -5.50 19.52
CA SER A 100 -15.81 -6.56 18.84
C SER A 100 -15.86 -7.82 19.68
#